data_AF-A0A522EUR4-F1
#
_entry.id   AF-A0A522EUR4-F1
#
_cell.length_a   1.000
_cell.length_b   1.000
_cell.length_c   1.000
_cell.angle_alpha   90.00
_cell.angle_beta   90.00
_cell.angle_gamma   90.00
#
_symmetry.space_group_name_H-M   'P 1'
#
loop_
_entity.id
_entity.type
_entity.pdbx_description
1 polymer ?
#
loop_
_entity_poly.entity_id
_entity_poly.type
_entity_poly.pdbx_seq_one_letter_code
_entity_poly.pdbx_strand_id
1 'polypeptide(L)'
;MSKEIQKREALENEEANIAHLATMSDSALAEKLDTIHLQSEIAVKKKLTSSIELLEIWRSQVIQARIYKAENNIADVPSEIDLAIAEMEAQEEKSEQCQEILNETRSAVIEEEAEQPQEKERNSPDKPEQLSLF
;
A
#
# COMPACT_ATOMS: atom_id res chain seq x y z
N MET A 1 15.27 28.83 -21.46
CA MET A 1 15.85 27.76 -22.29
C MET A 1 15.14 27.73 -23.63
N SER A 2 15.86 27.61 -24.75
CA SER A 2 15.26 27.61 -26.10
C SER A 2 14.60 26.26 -26.42
N LYS A 3 13.57 26.26 -27.26
CA LYS A 3 12.92 25.02 -27.74
C LYS A 3 13.88 24.11 -28.51
N GLU A 4 14.84 24.68 -29.23
CA GLU A 4 15.89 23.91 -29.92
C GLU A 4 16.82 23.17 -28.94
N ILE A 5 17.12 23.79 -27.80
CA ILE A 5 17.92 23.15 -26.75
C ILE A 5 17.12 22.00 -26.12
N GLN A 6 15.83 22.24 -25.83
CA GLN A 6 14.94 21.21 -25.28
C GLN A 6 14.78 20.00 -26.22
N LYS A 7 14.65 20.23 -27.53
CA LYS A 7 14.57 19.14 -28.53
C LYS A 7 15.87 18.34 -28.54
N ARG A 8 17.01 19.03 -28.57
CA ARG A 8 18.33 18.37 -28.54
C ARG A 8 18.50 17.53 -27.28
N GLU A 9 18.25 18.11 -26.12
CA GLU A 9 18.34 17.40 -24.84
C GLU A 9 17.40 16.18 -24.80
N ALA A 10 16.18 16.32 -25.32
CA ALA A 10 15.23 15.22 -25.36
C ALA A 10 15.72 14.06 -26.24
N LEU A 11 16.33 14.36 -27.40
CA LEU A 11 16.89 13.36 -28.32
C LEU A 11 18.19 12.74 -27.80
N GLU A 12 19.10 13.55 -27.27
CA GLU A 12 20.39 13.08 -26.73
C GLU A 12 20.21 12.18 -25.50
N ASN A 13 19.14 12.38 -24.73
CA ASN A 13 18.82 11.59 -23.53
C ASN A 13 17.61 10.68 -23.75
N GLU A 14 17.31 10.28 -24.98
CA GLU A 14 16.10 9.52 -25.31
C GLU A 14 15.97 8.24 -24.45
N GLU A 15 17.00 7.39 -24.42
CA GLU A 15 16.99 6.14 -23.65
C GLU A 15 16.78 6.38 -22.16
N ALA A 16 17.49 7.36 -21.59
CA ALA A 16 17.38 7.71 -20.18
C ALA A 16 15.97 8.24 -19.84
N ASN A 17 15.39 9.05 -20.74
CA ASN A 17 14.03 9.56 -20.58
C ASN A 17 13.00 8.44 -20.66
N ILE A 18 13.15 7.49 -21.60
CA ILE A 18 12.28 6.32 -21.74
C ILE A 18 12.34 5.46 -20.47
N ALA A 19 13.54 5.14 -20.00
CA ALA A 19 13.75 4.34 -18.80
C ALA A 19 13.14 5.02 -17.56
N HIS A 20 13.34 6.33 -17.40
CA HIS A 20 12.71 7.10 -16.32
C HIS A 20 11.19 7.09 -16.42
N LEU A 21 10.62 7.32 -17.61
CA LEU A 21 9.17 7.30 -17.82
C LEU A 21 8.58 5.91 -17.53
N ALA A 22 9.29 4.83 -17.85
CA ALA A 22 8.81 3.47 -17.58
C ALA A 22 8.64 3.16 -16.09
N THR A 23 9.24 3.94 -15.20
CA THR A 23 9.01 3.83 -13.74
C THR A 23 7.65 4.36 -13.28
N MET A 24 6.98 5.16 -14.11
CA MET A 24 5.65 5.68 -13.82
C MET A 24 4.59 4.58 -13.93
N SER A 25 3.45 4.79 -13.26
CA SER A 25 2.28 3.92 -13.43
C SER A 25 1.68 4.06 -14.84
N ASP A 26 0.98 3.03 -15.29
CA ASP A 26 0.29 3.07 -16.59
C ASP A 26 -0.76 4.20 -16.67
N SER A 27 -1.44 4.47 -15.54
CA SER A 27 -2.39 5.59 -15.44
C SER A 27 -1.70 6.94 -15.64
N ALA A 28 -0.53 7.15 -15.00
CA ALA A 28 0.21 8.40 -15.12
C ALA A 28 0.80 8.57 -16.53
N LEU A 29 1.23 7.49 -17.18
CA LEU A 29 1.68 7.52 -18.58
C LEU A 29 0.52 7.85 -19.54
N ALA A 30 -0.69 7.35 -19.27
CA ALA A 30 -1.89 7.69 -20.04
C ALA A 30 -2.25 9.18 -19.89
N GLU A 31 -2.33 9.70 -18.65
CA GLU A 31 -2.61 11.13 -18.40
C GLU A 31 -1.57 12.05 -19.05
N LYS A 32 -0.31 11.63 -19.07
CA LYS A 32 0.76 12.38 -19.73
C LYS A 32 0.57 12.43 -21.25
N LEU A 33 0.13 11.34 -21.88
CA LEU A 33 -0.22 11.34 -23.31
C LEU A 33 -1.39 12.27 -23.61
N ASP A 34 -2.43 12.25 -22.78
CA ASP A 34 -3.61 13.12 -22.95
C ASP A 34 -3.22 14.60 -22.84
N THR A 35 -2.37 14.91 -21.87
CA THR A 35 -1.82 16.26 -21.69
C THR A 35 -1.02 16.71 -22.91
N ILE A 36 -0.11 15.85 -23.41
CA ILE A 36 0.68 16.15 -24.61
C ILE A 36 -0.23 16.35 -25.82
N HIS A 37 -1.27 15.52 -25.97
CA HIS A 37 -2.24 15.65 -27.05
C HIS A 37 -2.97 17.00 -27.01
N LEU A 38 -3.51 17.39 -25.85
CA LEU A 38 -4.18 18.69 -25.68
C LEU A 38 -3.23 19.87 -25.95
N GLN A 39 -1.99 19.79 -25.46
CA GLN A 39 -0.97 20.81 -25.73
C GLN A 39 -0.63 20.89 -27.23
N SER A 40 -0.63 19.76 -27.92
CA SER A 40 -0.37 19.69 -29.36
C SER A 40 -1.48 20.37 -30.14
N GLU A 41 -2.76 20.14 -29.79
CA GLU A 41 -3.88 20.86 -30.40
C GLU A 41 -3.76 22.38 -30.21
N ILE A 42 -3.39 22.83 -29.01
CA ILE A 42 -3.21 24.25 -28.72
C ILE A 42 -2.05 24.81 -29.55
N ALA A 43 -0.94 24.08 -29.65
CA ALA A 43 0.23 24.49 -30.43
C ALA A 43 -0.10 24.60 -31.93
N VAL A 44 -0.88 23.65 -32.48
CA VAL A 44 -1.39 23.69 -33.86
C VAL A 44 -2.28 24.92 -34.07
N LYS A 45 -3.28 25.13 -33.21
CA LYS A 45 -4.19 26.29 -33.28
C LYS A 45 -3.43 27.62 -33.25
N LYS A 46 -2.33 27.68 -32.49
CA LYS A 46 -1.46 28.86 -32.34
C LYS A 46 -0.30 28.91 -33.34
N LYS A 47 -0.16 27.96 -34.26
CA LYS A 47 0.93 27.85 -35.24
C LYS A 47 2.33 27.86 -34.60
N LEU A 48 2.48 27.19 -33.47
CA LEU A 48 3.73 27.11 -32.70
C LEU A 48 4.58 25.91 -33.14
N THR A 49 5.13 25.95 -34.35
CA THR A 49 5.82 24.81 -34.99
C THR A 49 6.90 24.17 -34.11
N SER A 50 7.80 24.96 -33.52
CA SER A 50 8.86 24.41 -32.64
C SER A 50 8.32 23.73 -31.38
N SER A 51 7.10 24.09 -30.94
CA SER A 51 6.45 23.40 -29.82
C SER A 51 5.79 22.10 -30.26
N ILE A 52 5.23 22.06 -31.48
CA ILE A 52 4.65 20.85 -32.06
C ILE A 52 5.74 19.76 -32.17
N GLU A 53 6.88 20.09 -32.76
CA GLU A 53 8.00 19.15 -32.91
C GLU A 53 8.48 18.58 -31.56
N LEU A 54 8.60 19.44 -30.55
CA LEU A 54 8.99 19.00 -29.20
C LEU A 54 7.94 18.08 -28.57
N LEU A 55 6.66 18.39 -28.75
CA LEU A 55 5.56 17.58 -28.23
C LEU A 55 5.48 16.22 -28.93
N GLU A 56 5.81 16.15 -30.22
CA GLU A 56 5.91 14.88 -30.95
C GLU A 56 7.03 13.99 -30.40
N ILE A 57 8.20 14.58 -30.10
CA ILE A 57 9.31 13.85 -29.45
C ILE A 57 8.87 13.30 -28.10
N TRP A 58 8.27 14.14 -27.25
CA TRP A 58 7.78 13.69 -25.93
C TRP A 58 6.68 12.64 -26.04
N ARG A 59 5.76 12.77 -27.01
CA ARG A 59 4.73 11.76 -27.26
C ARG A 59 5.36 10.42 -27.64
N SER A 60 6.36 10.43 -28.53
CA SER A 60 7.10 9.23 -28.92
C SER A 60 7.76 8.57 -27.71
N GLN A 61 8.45 9.34 -26.86
CA GLN A 61 9.11 8.82 -25.67
C GLN A 61 8.16 8.19 -24.67
N VAL A 62 6.96 8.76 -24.47
CA VAL A 62 5.96 8.17 -23.57
C VAL A 62 5.40 6.86 -24.14
N ILE A 63 5.17 6.78 -25.46
CA ILE A 63 4.76 5.54 -26.11
C ILE A 63 5.85 4.46 -25.98
N GLN A 64 7.10 4.82 -26.26
CA GLN A 64 8.24 3.92 -26.13
C GLN A 64 8.42 3.45 -24.69
N ALA A 65 8.21 4.32 -23.69
CA ALA A 65 8.25 3.93 -22.28
C ALA A 65 7.20 2.88 -21.93
N ARG A 66 5.97 3.00 -22.45
CA ARG A 66 4.93 1.98 -22.26
C ARG A 66 5.29 0.65 -22.92
N ILE A 67 5.89 0.70 -24.12
CA ILE A 67 6.38 -0.50 -24.81
C ILE A 67 7.50 -1.15 -23.99
N TYR A 68 8.51 -0.37 -23.59
CA TYR A 68 9.62 -0.84 -22.78
C TYR A 68 9.16 -1.46 -21.45
N LYS A 69 8.20 -0.83 -20.78
CA LYS A 69 7.57 -1.33 -19.55
C LYS A 69 6.92 -2.70 -19.77
N ALA A 70 6.14 -2.84 -20.85
CA ALA A 70 5.48 -4.09 -21.22
C ALA A 70 6.48 -5.20 -21.60
N GLU A 71 7.52 -4.87 -22.37
CA GLU A 71 8.54 -5.83 -22.79
C GLU A 71 9.39 -6.34 -21.62
N ASN A 72 9.62 -5.49 -20.61
CA ASN A 72 10.45 -5.83 -19.45
C ASN A 72 9.64 -6.25 -18.21
N ASN A 73 8.31 -6.37 -18.31
CA ASN A 73 7.40 -6.70 -17.21
C ASN A 73 7.61 -5.80 -15.97
N ILE A 74 7.81 -4.50 -16.19
CA ILE A 74 8.00 -3.54 -15.11
C ILE A 74 6.62 -3.25 -14.50
N ALA A 75 6.43 -3.72 -13.25
CA ALA A 75 5.19 -3.50 -12.51
C ALA A 75 4.96 -2.01 -12.23
N ASP A 76 3.71 -1.64 -12.01
CA ASP A 76 3.38 -0.32 -11.45
C ASP A 76 3.90 -0.23 -10.03
N VAL A 77 4.62 0.87 -9.75
CA VAL A 77 4.98 1.21 -8.38
C VAL A 77 3.68 1.62 -7.67
N PRO A 78 3.33 0.98 -6.54
CA PRO A 78 2.15 1.35 -5.77
C PRO A 78 2.24 2.83 -5.38
N SER A 79 1.13 3.56 -5.44
CA SER A 79 1.13 4.95 -4.95
C SER A 79 1.34 4.99 -3.43
N GLU A 80 1.78 6.14 -2.90
CA GLU A 80 1.89 6.32 -1.44
C GLU A 80 0.56 6.06 -0.73
N ILE A 81 -0.56 6.37 -1.38
CA ILE A 81 -1.90 6.09 -0.86
C ILE A 81 -2.18 4.59 -0.87
N ASP A 82 -1.83 3.87 -1.94
CA ASP A 82 -1.99 2.41 -1.99
C ASP A 82 -1.16 1.72 -0.91
N LEU A 83 0.06 2.21 -0.66
CA LEU A 83 0.92 1.73 0.42
C LEU A 83 0.30 2.02 1.79
N ALA A 84 -0.24 3.21 2.01
CA ALA A 84 -0.88 3.58 3.26
C ALA A 84 -2.17 2.76 3.52
N ILE A 85 -2.97 2.50 2.48
CA ILE A 85 -4.16 1.63 2.58
C ILE A 85 -3.73 0.22 2.96
N ALA A 86 -2.73 -0.34 2.28
CA ALA A 86 -2.22 -1.68 2.59
C ALA A 86 -1.66 -1.77 4.03
N GLU A 87 -1.02 -0.72 4.53
CA GLU A 87 -0.55 -0.66 5.92
C GLU A 87 -1.70 -0.63 6.92
N MET A 88 -2.75 0.14 6.64
CA MET A 88 -3.96 0.19 7.48
C MET A 88 -4.68 -1.16 7.51
N GLU A 89 -4.89 -1.80 6.36
CA GLU A 89 -5.53 -3.11 6.26
C GLU A 89 -4.72 -4.18 7.02
N ALA A 90 -3.38 -4.17 6.88
CA ALA A 90 -2.52 -5.09 7.62
C ALA A 90 -2.53 -4.84 9.14
N GLN A 91 -2.76 -3.60 9.58
CA GLN A 91 -2.91 -3.27 10.99
C GLN A 91 -4.26 -3.72 11.55
N GLU A 92 -5.33 -3.59 10.77
CA GLU A 92 -6.66 -4.09 11.12
C GLU A 92 -6.65 -5.61 11.29
N GLU A 93 -6.09 -6.34 10.32
CA GLU A 93 -5.98 -7.80 10.38
C GLU A 93 -5.21 -8.27 11.63
N LYS A 94 -4.10 -7.62 11.98
CA LYS A 94 -3.34 -7.92 13.21
C LYS A 94 -4.14 -7.62 14.47
N SER A 95 -4.95 -6.56 14.47
CA SER A 95 -5.79 -6.19 15.59
C SER A 95 -6.90 -7.23 15.80
N GLU A 96 -7.54 -7.68 14.72
CA GLU A 96 -8.55 -8.73 14.75
C GLU A 96 -7.97 -10.05 15.27
N GLN A 97 -6.81 -10.47 14.76
CA GLN A 97 -6.10 -11.66 15.25
C GLN A 97 -5.77 -11.56 16.75
N CYS A 98 -5.31 -10.41 17.23
CA CYS A 98 -5.03 -10.22 18.65
C CYS A 98 -6.30 -10.28 19.50
N GLN A 99 -7.42 -9.76 18.99
CA GLN A 99 -8.70 -9.79 19.67
C GLN A 99 -9.29 -11.20 19.73
N GLU A 100 -9.14 -11.99 18.67
CA GLU A 100 -9.48 -13.41 18.66
C GLU A 100 -8.68 -14.18 19.71
N ILE A 101 -7.35 -14.02 19.75
CA ILE A 101 -6.49 -14.66 20.76
C ILE A 101 -6.90 -14.27 22.18
N LEU A 102 -7.20 -12.99 22.43
CA LEU A 102 -7.64 -12.53 23.74
C LEU A 102 -9.01 -13.11 24.14
N ASN A 103 -9.94 -13.23 23.18
CA ASN A 103 -11.25 -13.83 23.41
C ASN A 103 -11.17 -15.34 23.64
N GLU A 104 -10.29 -16.05 22.92
CA GLU A 104 -9.99 -17.47 23.16
C GLU A 104 -9.38 -17.67 24.54
N THR A 105 -8.37 -16.86 24.90
CA THR A 105 -7.72 -16.92 26.22
C THR A 105 -8.72 -16.62 27.34
N ARG A 106 -9.59 -15.62 27.16
CA ARG A 106 -10.64 -15.29 28.13
C ARG A 106 -11.65 -16.42 28.28
N SER A 107 -12.02 -17.09 27.19
CA SER A 107 -12.96 -18.22 27.23
C SER A 107 -12.35 -19.43 27.94
N ALA A 108 -11.06 -19.71 27.71
CA ALA A 108 -10.33 -20.77 28.39
C ALA A 108 -10.23 -20.55 29.92
N VAL A 109 -10.00 -19.30 30.37
CA VAL A 109 -9.97 -18.96 31.81
C VAL A 109 -11.33 -19.15 32.49
N ILE A 110 -12.43 -18.85 31.78
CA ILE A 110 -13.79 -19.02 32.32
C ILE A 110 -14.15 -20.51 32.46
N GLU A 111 -13.68 -21.36 31.54
CA GLU A 111 -13.84 -22.82 31.66
C GLU A 111 -13.00 -23.41 32.81
N GLU A 112 -11.78 -22.91 33.04
CA GLU A 112 -10.93 -23.35 34.16
C GLU A 112 -11.49 -22.95 35.55
N GLU A 113 -12.13 -21.79 35.67
CA GLU A 113 -12.84 -21.39 36.91
C GLU A 113 -14.15 -22.17 37.13
N ALA A 114 -14.81 -22.64 36.07
CA ALA A 114 -16.04 -23.42 36.18
C ALA A 114 -15.81 -24.87 36.63
N GLU A 115 -14.59 -25.41 36.46
CA GLU A 115 -14.22 -26.75 36.90
C GLU A 115 -13.63 -26.82 38.32
N GLN A 116 -13.41 -25.71 39.02
CA GLN A 116 -13.01 -25.77 40.44
C GLN A 116 -14.20 -26.20 41.32
N PRO A 117 -14.15 -27.38 41.95
CA PRO A 117 -15.21 -27.79 42.87
C PRO A 117 -15.18 -26.88 44.09
N GLN A 118 -16.32 -26.27 44.42
CA GLN A 118 -16.56 -25.71 45.75
C GLN A 118 -16.27 -26.78 46.81
N GLU A 119 -15.12 -26.66 47.47
CA GLU A 119 -14.74 -27.52 48.59
C GLU A 119 -15.64 -27.15 49.79
N LYS A 120 -16.77 -27.86 49.90
CA LYS A 120 -17.66 -27.83 51.06
C LYS A 120 -16.87 -28.21 52.31
N GLU A 121 -16.75 -27.27 53.24
CA GLU A 121 -16.53 -27.52 54.66
C GLU A 121 -17.42 -28.68 55.13
N ARG A 122 -16.80 -29.82 55.43
CA ARG A 122 -17.41 -30.89 56.20
C ARG A 122 -16.69 -31.03 57.53
N ASN A 123 -17.25 -30.33 58.51
CA ASN A 123 -17.42 -30.74 59.91
C ASN A 123 -16.64 -31.98 60.33
N SER A 124 -15.54 -31.77 61.06
CA SER A 124 -14.95 -32.76 61.95
C SER A 124 -15.92 -33.02 63.13
N PRO A 125 -16.27 -34.28 63.45
CA PRO A 125 -16.88 -34.59 64.72
C PRO A 125 -15.82 -35.29 65.58
N ASP A 126 -15.10 -34.55 66.41
CA ASP A 126 -14.43 -35.18 67.55
C ASP A 126 -14.34 -34.21 68.71
N LYS A 127 -15.39 -34.23 69.54
CA LYS A 127 -15.36 -34.07 71.00
C LYS A 127 -16.78 -34.23 71.56
N PRO A 128 -16.92 -35.05 72.59
CA PRO A 128 -17.19 -34.54 73.95
C PRO A 128 -16.17 -35.16 74.93
N GLU A 129 -15.74 -34.64 76.07
CA GLU A 129 -16.27 -33.74 77.11
C GLU A 129 -15.00 -33.39 77.96
N GLN A 130 -14.62 -32.13 78.21
CA GLN A 130 -14.93 -31.37 79.43
C GLN A 130 -15.10 -32.24 80.69
N LEU A 131 -14.11 -32.35 81.58
CA LEU A 131 -13.87 -31.58 82.83
C LEU A 131 -12.95 -32.49 83.67
N SER A 132 -12.10 -32.12 84.63
CA SER A 132 -11.71 -30.91 85.35
C SER A 132 -10.50 -31.35 86.20
N LEU A 133 -9.66 -30.40 86.61
CA LEU A 133 -8.64 -30.50 87.67
C LEU A 133 -8.98 -31.52 88.77
N PHE A 134 -8.03 -32.41 89.10
CA PHE A 134 -7.35 -32.52 90.40
C PHE A 134 -6.04 -33.31 90.24
#